data_AF-A0A8J3F864-F1
#
_entry.id   AF-A0A8J3F864-F1
#
_cell.length_a   1.000
_cell.length_b   1.000
_cell.length_c   1.000
_cell.angle_alpha   90.00
_cell.angle_beta   90.00
_cell.angle_gamma   90.00
#
_symmetry.space_group_name_H-M   'P 1'
#
loop_
_entity.id
_entity.type
_entity.pdbx_description
1 polymer ?
#
loop_
_entity_poly.entity_id
_entity_poly.type
_entity_poly.pdbx_seq_one_letter_code
_entity_poly.pdbx_strand_id
1 'polypeptide(L)'
;MVQHGAEFFPLDDGASEPAFDFALRGYDRRQVERFVAQVDAEKATLSTECEQAYAQVQAMAGQIDQLQNELVEARRRAATPEKVSFRHLGPRVEQILGLAEEQADQLRTEAAREVEQLRRAADVALSDAQEKAQTAVRDFEVALAARRAEEDKVDAEREKSRQAKVAEVQRQCDELRAAAAREAAKTREAAERLTAEAGAEAERVLGTARAEAHQLTEAATARVGTTRAELEAHVQSVRAQLQQETTQQRAALEQDLTKRRTQAEQELAKRRTALEQEIAARRSQAEQELRGQVAKVEQEINHRRSEADGYAVKVRGEAEDQMQRARERIGGLQAELTRAHERLAEVEQRTGETRKDLVAGQQRLAHLEERMAAAMGRVREAEQRAGAEPGTAPAARTAPAADQPRANGAEPARADAGRPAERPRPAEEPRPAARPGGRPEDGPRPAQAGNAGPRPAGGAPARPAGQEGKPAREQPVGADAD
;
A
#
# COMPACT_ATOMS: atom_id res chain seq x y z
N MET A 1 78.48 81.96 -77.64
CA MET A 1 77.21 81.28 -77.31
C MET A 1 77.54 79.80 -77.34
N VAL A 2 77.60 79.08 -76.22
CA VAL A 2 76.49 78.79 -75.27
C VAL A 2 75.36 78.10 -76.06
N GLN A 3 75.02 76.84 -75.79
CA GLN A 3 74.82 76.26 -74.45
C GLN A 3 75.36 74.81 -74.36
N HIS A 4 75.85 74.39 -73.19
CA HIS A 4 76.34 73.02 -72.99
C HIS A 4 75.16 72.05 -72.75
N GLY A 5 75.02 71.02 -73.58
CA GLY A 5 74.10 69.90 -73.35
C GLY A 5 74.62 68.92 -72.31
N ALA A 6 75.08 69.43 -71.16
CA ALA A 6 75.80 68.68 -70.13
C ALA A 6 75.13 68.84 -68.76
N GLU A 7 73.82 68.63 -68.69
CA GLU A 7 73.14 68.28 -67.43
C GLU A 7 73.44 66.82 -67.08
N PHE A 8 74.72 66.55 -66.82
CA PHE A 8 75.09 65.48 -65.90
C PHE A 8 74.50 65.89 -64.54
N PHE A 9 73.35 65.30 -64.19
CA PHE A 9 72.81 65.45 -62.84
C PHE A 9 73.90 65.01 -61.85
N PRO A 10 74.34 65.87 -60.92
CA PRO A 10 75.14 65.40 -59.82
C PRO A 10 74.25 64.48 -58.98
N LEU A 11 74.47 63.17 -59.12
CA LEU A 11 74.15 62.23 -58.05
C LEU A 11 75.06 62.65 -56.90
N ASP A 12 74.47 63.39 -55.95
CA ASP A 12 75.13 64.00 -54.82
C ASP A 12 75.93 62.94 -54.05
N ASP A 13 77.24 63.13 -53.89
CA ASP A 13 78.11 62.33 -53.01
C ASP A 13 77.84 62.65 -51.52
N GLY A 14 76.56 62.89 -51.20
CA GLY A 14 76.03 63.61 -50.05
C GLY A 14 75.40 62.72 -48.98
N ALA A 15 76.14 61.71 -48.53
CA ALA A 15 75.98 61.10 -47.20
C ALA A 15 74.54 60.65 -46.79
N SER A 16 73.78 60.03 -47.70
CA SER A 16 72.59 59.24 -47.34
C SER A 16 72.38 58.10 -48.33
N GLU A 17 72.52 56.85 -47.86
CA GLU A 17 72.10 55.67 -48.63
C GLU A 17 70.59 55.77 -48.92
N PRO A 18 70.14 55.66 -50.18
CA PRO A 18 68.72 55.63 -50.49
C PRO A 18 68.12 54.30 -50.01
N ALA A 19 67.56 54.32 -48.80
CA ALA A 19 66.96 53.15 -48.17
C ALA A 19 65.66 52.74 -48.89
N PHE A 20 65.75 51.74 -49.77
CA PHE A 20 64.60 51.15 -50.46
C PHE A 20 63.68 50.38 -49.50
N ASP A 21 62.36 50.54 -49.67
CA ASP A 21 61.34 49.84 -48.87
C ASP A 21 61.33 48.32 -49.09
N PHE A 22 61.10 47.57 -48.01
CA PHE A 22 61.05 46.10 -48.05
C PHE A 22 59.66 45.57 -48.46
N ALA A 23 59.54 45.13 -49.71
CA ALA A 23 58.37 44.40 -50.20
C ALA A 23 58.41 42.90 -49.87
N LEU A 24 57.24 42.27 -49.67
CA LEU A 24 57.07 40.85 -49.34
C LEU A 24 57.60 39.87 -50.42
N ARG A 25 57.94 40.37 -51.61
CA ARG A 25 58.66 39.66 -52.69
C ARG A 25 59.75 40.56 -53.31
N GLY A 26 60.62 41.12 -52.47
CA GLY A 26 61.82 41.85 -52.90
C GLY A 26 62.99 40.95 -53.32
N TYR A 27 64.04 41.56 -53.87
CA TYR A 27 65.34 40.93 -54.10
C TYR A 27 66.12 40.76 -52.78
N ASP A 28 67.09 39.83 -52.72
CA ASP A 28 67.96 39.70 -51.54
C ASP A 28 68.86 40.94 -51.41
N ARG A 29 68.65 41.70 -50.32
CA ARG A 29 69.43 42.88 -49.95
C ARG A 29 70.95 42.64 -50.06
N ARG A 30 71.46 41.49 -49.62
CA ARG A 30 72.91 41.18 -49.65
C ARG A 30 73.44 40.91 -51.06
N GLN A 31 72.58 40.50 -51.97
CA GLN A 31 72.92 40.35 -53.39
C GLN A 31 72.90 41.71 -54.09
N VAL A 32 71.91 42.55 -53.77
CA VAL A 32 71.80 43.92 -54.29
C VAL A 32 72.97 44.79 -53.80
N GLU A 33 73.28 44.81 -52.50
CA GLU A 33 74.41 45.54 -51.92
C GLU A 33 75.75 45.19 -52.60
N ARG A 34 75.98 43.90 -52.89
CA ARG A 34 77.18 43.44 -53.60
C ARG A 34 77.21 43.89 -55.06
N PHE A 35 76.07 43.84 -55.75
CA PHE A 35 75.96 44.26 -57.14
C PHE A 35 76.15 45.78 -57.30
N VAL A 36 75.55 46.58 -56.40
CA VAL A 36 75.75 48.04 -56.35
C VAL A 36 77.22 48.36 -56.11
N ALA A 37 77.86 47.75 -55.10
CA ALA A 37 79.28 47.96 -54.83
C ALA A 37 80.21 47.54 -55.98
N GLN A 38 79.81 46.56 -56.81
CA GLN A 38 80.52 46.22 -58.04
C GLN A 38 80.32 47.30 -59.12
N VAL A 39 79.08 47.73 -59.37
CA VAL A 39 78.75 48.76 -60.37
C VAL A 39 79.40 50.11 -60.03
N ASP A 40 79.47 50.48 -58.76
CA ASP A 40 80.16 51.72 -58.32
C ASP A 40 81.69 51.62 -58.52
N ALA A 41 82.29 50.45 -58.32
CA ALA A 41 83.69 50.22 -58.63
C ALA A 41 83.96 50.27 -60.14
N GLU A 42 83.10 49.66 -60.96
CA GLU A 42 83.17 49.72 -62.43
C GLU A 42 83.01 51.17 -62.94
N LYS A 43 82.02 51.91 -62.41
CA LYS A 43 81.81 53.35 -62.67
C LYS A 43 83.05 54.18 -62.31
N ALA A 44 83.68 53.92 -61.15
CA ALA A 44 84.89 54.61 -60.74
C ALA A 44 86.05 54.35 -61.72
N THR A 45 86.28 53.09 -62.15
CA THR A 45 87.29 52.78 -63.16
C THR A 45 87.02 53.49 -64.48
N LEU A 46 85.78 53.45 -64.99
CA LEU A 46 85.38 54.13 -66.23
C LEU A 46 85.55 55.65 -66.17
N SER A 47 85.36 56.29 -65.00
CA SER A 47 85.67 57.72 -64.83
C SER A 47 87.17 57.98 -65.01
N THR A 48 88.03 57.18 -64.36
CA THR A 48 89.49 57.35 -64.48
C THR A 48 90.00 57.07 -65.89
N GLU A 49 89.38 56.15 -66.64
CA GLU A 49 89.69 55.90 -68.05
C GLU A 49 89.25 57.07 -68.94
N CYS A 50 88.06 57.64 -68.70
CA CYS A 50 87.59 58.83 -69.41
C CYS A 50 88.50 60.05 -69.17
N GLU A 51 88.93 60.28 -67.93
CA GLU A 51 89.88 61.34 -67.57
C GLU A 51 91.23 61.17 -68.28
N GLN A 52 91.76 59.94 -68.31
CA GLN A 52 93.00 59.61 -69.04
C GLN A 52 92.86 59.83 -70.55
N ALA A 53 91.76 59.39 -71.15
CA ALA A 53 91.48 59.62 -72.57
C ALA A 53 91.38 61.12 -72.89
N TYR A 54 90.72 61.91 -72.04
CA TYR A 54 90.60 63.36 -72.22
C TYR A 54 91.96 64.06 -72.10
N ALA A 55 92.81 63.64 -71.17
CA ALA A 55 94.19 64.12 -71.05
C ALA A 55 95.04 63.77 -72.28
N GLN A 56 94.86 62.57 -72.86
CA GLN A 56 95.54 62.16 -74.09
C GLN A 56 95.11 62.99 -75.31
N VAL A 57 93.81 63.31 -75.42
CA VAL A 57 93.29 64.22 -76.47
C VAL A 57 93.87 65.63 -76.32
N GLN A 58 93.95 66.17 -75.10
CA GLN A 58 94.59 67.47 -74.84
C GLN A 58 96.08 67.47 -75.20
N ALA A 59 96.81 66.40 -74.90
CA ALA A 59 98.22 66.26 -75.27
C ALA A 59 98.41 66.24 -76.80
N MET A 60 97.56 65.52 -77.55
CA MET A 60 97.60 65.51 -79.01
C MET A 60 97.21 66.86 -79.63
N ALA A 61 96.26 67.59 -79.03
CA ALA A 61 95.92 68.95 -79.47
C ALA A 61 97.12 69.91 -79.33
N GLY A 62 97.85 69.85 -78.21
CA GLY A 62 99.08 70.63 -78.01
C GLY A 62 100.19 70.30 -79.03
N GLN A 63 100.31 69.04 -79.43
CA GLN A 63 101.25 68.63 -80.50
C GLN A 63 100.84 69.18 -81.88
N ILE A 64 99.53 69.20 -82.17
CA ILE A 64 98.99 69.79 -83.41
C ILE A 64 99.28 71.30 -83.47
N ASP A 65 99.12 72.02 -82.37
CA ASP A 65 99.44 73.46 -82.31
C ASP A 65 100.95 73.73 -82.45
N GLN A 66 101.81 72.87 -81.89
CA GLN A 66 103.27 72.96 -82.10
C GLN A 66 103.63 72.78 -83.58
N LEU A 67 103.13 71.72 -84.24
CA LEU A 67 103.38 71.45 -85.67
C LEU A 67 102.82 72.55 -86.58
N GLN A 68 101.69 73.18 -86.22
CA GLN A 68 101.18 74.35 -86.94
C GLN A 68 102.10 75.56 -86.83
N ASN A 69 102.66 75.83 -85.65
CA ASN A 69 103.64 76.91 -85.47
C ASN A 69 104.94 76.64 -86.24
N GLU A 70 105.45 75.40 -86.23
CA GLU A 70 106.61 75.00 -87.02
C GLU A 70 106.38 75.17 -88.53
N LEU A 71 105.19 74.83 -89.04
CA LEU A 71 104.80 75.09 -90.44
C LEU A 71 104.73 76.59 -90.77
N VAL A 72 104.32 77.44 -89.83
CA VAL A 72 104.34 78.90 -89.99
C VAL A 72 105.76 79.45 -89.98
N GLU A 73 106.65 78.94 -89.12
CA GLU A 73 108.07 79.28 -89.13
C GLU A 73 108.77 78.83 -90.41
N ALA A 74 108.56 77.59 -90.86
CA ALA A 74 109.12 77.07 -92.11
C ALA A 74 108.68 77.92 -93.30
N ARG A 75 107.41 78.33 -93.36
CA ARG A 75 106.90 79.27 -94.36
C ARG A 75 107.54 80.66 -94.26
N ARG A 76 107.80 81.18 -93.06
CA ARG A 76 108.52 82.45 -92.87
C ARG A 76 109.98 82.36 -93.33
N ARG A 77 110.68 81.25 -93.07
CA ARG A 77 112.06 81.01 -93.54
C ARG A 77 112.12 80.81 -95.06
N ALA A 78 111.09 80.22 -95.67
CA ALA A 78 110.97 80.10 -97.12
C ALA A 78 110.57 81.41 -97.84
N ALA A 79 110.08 82.41 -97.11
CA ALA A 79 109.60 83.68 -97.67
C ALA A 79 110.69 84.70 -98.05
N THR A 80 111.98 84.36 -97.87
CA THR A 80 113.13 85.20 -98.26
C THR A 80 113.91 84.63 -99.46
N PRO A 81 113.37 84.68 -100.69
CA PRO A 81 114.12 84.31 -101.90
C PRO A 81 115.03 85.47 -102.34
N GLU A 82 116.31 85.41 -101.96
CA GLU A 82 117.36 86.33 -102.45
C GLU A 82 117.67 86.07 -103.93
N LYS A 83 116.81 86.58 -104.82
CA LYS A 83 116.94 86.42 -106.28
C LYS A 83 118.02 87.35 -106.86
N VAL A 84 119.27 86.92 -106.75
CA VAL A 84 120.44 87.59 -107.35
C VAL A 84 120.26 87.70 -108.87
N SER A 85 120.34 88.92 -109.40
CA SER A 85 120.11 89.22 -110.83
C SER A 85 121.37 89.01 -111.67
N PHE A 86 121.58 87.79 -112.15
CA PHE A 86 122.76 87.33 -112.92
C PHE A 86 122.85 87.84 -114.37
N ARG A 87 122.58 89.13 -114.63
CA ARG A 87 122.37 89.67 -115.98
C ARG A 87 123.62 90.07 -116.79
N HIS A 88 124.81 89.92 -116.22
CA HIS A 88 126.10 90.32 -116.85
C HIS A 88 127.23 89.30 -116.62
N LEU A 89 126.89 88.03 -116.44
CA LEU A 89 127.87 86.97 -116.25
C LEU A 89 128.05 86.23 -117.58
N GLY A 90 129.24 86.34 -118.18
CA GLY A 90 129.51 85.84 -119.54
C GLY A 90 129.44 84.31 -119.69
N PRO A 91 129.65 83.77 -120.90
CA PRO A 91 129.20 82.43 -121.30
C PRO A 91 129.58 81.26 -120.38
N ARG A 92 130.71 81.35 -119.67
CA ARG A 92 131.13 80.34 -118.69
C ARG A 92 130.20 80.22 -117.48
N VAL A 93 129.45 81.26 -117.14
CA VAL A 93 128.52 81.26 -116.01
C VAL A 93 127.10 80.94 -116.44
N GLU A 94 126.70 81.29 -117.66
CA GLU A 94 125.53 80.67 -118.31
C GLU A 94 125.71 79.14 -118.37
N GLN A 95 126.92 78.65 -118.67
CA GLN A 95 127.26 77.23 -118.58
C GLN A 95 127.20 76.67 -117.15
N ILE A 96 127.64 77.41 -116.12
CA ILE A 96 127.53 76.96 -114.72
C ILE A 96 126.07 76.94 -114.26
N LEU A 97 125.26 77.93 -114.62
CA LEU A 97 123.84 77.99 -114.27
C LEU A 97 123.03 76.94 -115.04
N GLY A 98 123.33 76.69 -116.31
CA GLY A 98 122.75 75.58 -117.09
C GLY A 98 123.08 74.22 -116.48
N LEU A 99 124.35 73.97 -116.12
CA LEU A 99 124.74 72.75 -115.40
C LEU A 99 124.08 72.65 -114.02
N ALA A 100 123.87 73.76 -113.31
CA ALA A 100 123.17 73.78 -112.03
C ALA A 100 121.65 73.57 -112.18
N GLU A 101 121.05 74.02 -113.29
CA GLU A 101 119.64 73.77 -113.62
C GLU A 101 119.42 72.31 -114.07
N GLU A 102 120.32 71.76 -114.88
CA GLU A 102 120.38 70.32 -115.20
C GLU A 102 120.56 69.46 -113.93
N GLN A 103 121.45 69.85 -113.01
CA GLN A 103 121.63 69.18 -111.72
C GLN A 103 120.39 69.35 -110.81
N ALA A 104 119.73 70.51 -110.83
CA ALA A 104 118.48 70.71 -110.11
C ALA A 104 117.34 69.86 -110.68
N ASP A 105 117.29 69.65 -112.00
CA ASP A 105 116.32 68.74 -112.63
C ASP A 105 116.64 67.26 -112.41
N GLN A 106 117.92 66.89 -112.36
CA GLN A 106 118.34 65.57 -111.91
C GLN A 106 117.88 65.33 -110.47
N LEU A 107 118.23 66.22 -109.53
CA LEU A 107 117.81 66.15 -108.12
C LEU A 107 116.28 66.18 -107.95
N ARG A 108 115.54 67.01 -108.71
CA ARG A 108 114.07 67.02 -108.72
C ARG A 108 113.49 65.69 -109.21
N THR A 109 114.10 65.10 -110.25
CA THR A 109 113.65 63.82 -110.82
C THR A 109 113.99 62.65 -109.89
N GLU A 110 115.13 62.67 -109.23
CA GLU A 110 115.55 61.68 -108.24
C GLU A 110 114.68 61.75 -106.99
N ALA A 111 114.50 62.93 -106.39
CA ALA A 111 113.58 63.12 -105.27
C ALA A 111 112.12 62.75 -105.61
N ALA A 112 111.66 63.00 -106.84
CA ALA A 112 110.34 62.56 -107.29
C ALA A 112 110.24 61.02 -107.37
N ARG A 113 111.29 60.34 -107.86
CA ARG A 113 111.37 58.87 -107.88
C ARG A 113 111.44 58.28 -106.47
N GLU A 114 112.19 58.90 -105.56
CA GLU A 114 112.25 58.49 -104.15
C GLU A 114 110.91 58.67 -103.44
N VAL A 115 110.22 59.80 -103.65
CA VAL A 115 108.87 60.02 -103.11
C VAL A 115 107.85 59.04 -103.71
N GLU A 116 107.95 58.68 -104.98
CA GLU A 116 107.15 57.58 -105.55
C GLU A 116 107.48 56.23 -104.89
N GLN A 117 108.75 55.92 -104.66
CA GLN A 117 109.17 54.66 -104.01
C GLN A 117 108.68 54.59 -102.56
N LEU A 118 108.83 55.66 -101.77
CA LEU A 118 108.30 55.74 -100.41
C LEU A 118 106.77 55.63 -100.38
N ARG A 119 106.06 56.27 -101.32
CA ARG A 119 104.59 56.13 -101.43
C ARG A 119 104.21 54.70 -101.72
N ARG A 120 104.76 54.07 -102.77
CA ARG A 120 104.50 52.67 -103.12
C ARG A 120 104.83 51.71 -101.97
N ALA A 121 105.91 51.96 -101.22
CA ALA A 121 106.26 51.19 -100.03
C ALA A 121 105.27 51.39 -98.87
N ALA A 122 104.77 52.61 -98.65
CA ALA A 122 103.76 52.90 -97.66
C ALA A 122 102.38 52.33 -98.04
N ASP A 123 102.00 52.39 -99.31
CA ASP A 123 100.76 51.81 -99.85
C ASP A 123 100.76 50.28 -99.70
N VAL A 124 101.90 49.62 -100.01
CA VAL A 124 102.09 48.19 -99.76
C VAL A 124 102.04 47.88 -98.26
N ALA A 125 102.76 48.62 -97.42
CA ALA A 125 102.75 48.41 -95.96
C ALA A 125 101.35 48.62 -95.34
N LEU A 126 100.55 49.54 -95.90
CA LEU A 126 99.16 49.78 -95.50
C LEU A 126 98.25 48.62 -95.94
N SER A 127 98.40 48.10 -97.18
CA SER A 127 97.67 46.92 -97.64
C SER A 127 97.99 45.70 -96.77
N ASP A 128 99.29 45.44 -96.54
CA ASP A 128 99.80 44.42 -95.63
C ASP A 128 99.19 44.52 -94.23
N ALA A 129 99.11 45.73 -93.67
CA ALA A 129 98.53 45.98 -92.35
C ALA A 129 97.00 45.77 -92.33
N GLN A 130 96.30 46.19 -93.40
CA GLN A 130 94.85 45.99 -93.55
C GLN A 130 94.49 44.51 -93.72
N GLU A 131 95.26 43.75 -94.50
CA GLU A 131 95.06 42.30 -94.66
C GLU A 131 95.33 41.55 -93.35
N LYS A 132 96.38 41.91 -92.62
CA LYS A 132 96.68 41.34 -91.29
C LYS A 132 95.60 41.69 -90.27
N ALA A 133 95.07 42.91 -90.28
CA ALA A 133 93.96 43.32 -89.43
C ALA A 133 92.66 42.58 -89.77
N GLN A 134 92.30 42.46 -91.05
CA GLN A 134 91.13 41.68 -91.49
C GLN A 134 91.25 40.19 -91.13
N THR A 135 92.45 39.62 -91.23
CA THR A 135 92.72 38.23 -90.86
C THR A 135 92.56 38.04 -89.35
N ALA A 136 93.20 38.91 -88.55
CA ALA A 136 93.06 38.87 -87.08
C ALA A 136 91.60 39.04 -86.63
N VAL A 137 90.82 39.94 -87.25
CA VAL A 137 89.38 40.09 -86.94
C VAL A 137 88.62 38.79 -87.24
N ARG A 138 88.82 38.16 -88.40
CA ARG A 138 88.18 36.87 -88.73
C ARG A 138 88.59 35.75 -87.75
N ASP A 139 89.86 35.68 -87.38
CA ASP A 139 90.36 34.69 -86.43
C ASP A 139 89.74 34.91 -85.02
N PHE A 140 89.60 36.16 -84.59
CA PHE A 140 88.89 36.50 -83.34
C PHE A 140 87.38 36.21 -83.40
N GLU A 141 86.72 36.48 -84.53
CA GLU A 141 85.30 36.13 -84.75
C GLU A 141 85.08 34.61 -84.68
N VAL A 142 85.94 33.82 -85.34
CA VAL A 142 85.92 32.35 -85.29
C VAL A 142 86.20 31.84 -83.88
N ALA A 143 87.21 32.38 -83.18
CA ALA A 143 87.53 32.00 -81.80
C ALA A 143 86.39 32.33 -80.82
N LEU A 144 85.73 33.49 -80.99
CA LEU A 144 84.58 33.90 -80.19
C LEU A 144 83.34 33.04 -80.48
N ALA A 145 83.09 32.69 -81.74
CA ALA A 145 82.01 31.78 -82.13
C ALA A 145 82.23 30.37 -81.58
N ALA A 146 83.46 29.84 -81.67
CA ALA A 146 83.83 28.56 -81.09
C ALA A 146 83.67 28.56 -79.56
N ARG A 147 84.16 29.61 -78.88
CA ARG A 147 84.01 29.75 -77.42
C ARG A 147 82.54 29.76 -76.99
N ARG A 148 81.69 30.57 -77.65
CA ARG A 148 80.24 30.60 -77.39
C ARG A 148 79.60 29.22 -77.58
N ALA A 149 79.97 28.51 -78.65
CA ALA A 149 79.45 27.17 -78.92
C ALA A 149 79.88 26.12 -77.85
N GLU A 150 81.05 26.27 -77.22
CA GLU A 150 81.42 25.43 -76.06
C GLU A 150 80.69 25.86 -74.77
N GLU A 151 80.50 27.16 -74.54
CA GLU A 151 79.73 27.68 -73.40
C GLU A 151 78.25 27.22 -73.48
N ASP A 152 77.62 27.33 -74.66
CA ASP A 152 76.27 26.82 -74.95
C ASP A 152 76.14 25.30 -74.73
N LYS A 153 77.14 24.50 -75.14
CA LYS A 153 77.17 23.05 -74.87
C LYS A 153 77.22 22.76 -73.37
N VAL A 154 78.12 23.42 -72.65
CA VAL A 154 78.31 23.24 -71.20
C VAL A 154 77.05 23.61 -70.44
N ASP A 155 76.35 24.70 -70.81
CA ASP A 155 75.07 25.05 -70.18
C ASP A 155 73.92 24.13 -70.60
N ALA A 156 73.89 23.64 -71.84
CA ALA A 156 72.94 22.59 -72.24
C ALA A 156 73.17 21.25 -71.51
N GLU A 157 74.42 20.90 -71.15
CA GLU A 157 74.75 19.74 -70.33
C GLU A 157 74.43 19.95 -68.85
N ARG A 158 74.71 21.14 -68.30
CA ARG A 158 74.27 21.54 -66.95
C ARG A 158 72.75 21.50 -66.83
N GLU A 159 72.02 21.96 -67.85
CA GLU A 159 70.56 21.92 -67.92
C GLU A 159 70.06 20.48 -67.92
N LYS A 160 70.55 19.61 -68.82
CA LYS A 160 70.23 18.17 -68.84
C LYS A 160 70.54 17.50 -67.50
N SER A 161 71.67 17.83 -66.87
CA SER A 161 72.05 17.31 -65.55
C SER A 161 71.07 17.76 -64.45
N ARG A 162 70.60 19.02 -64.49
CA ARG A 162 69.62 19.55 -63.54
C ARG A 162 68.25 18.91 -63.74
N GLN A 163 67.79 18.80 -64.99
CA GLN A 163 66.53 18.14 -65.34
C GLN A 163 66.51 16.66 -64.96
N ALA A 164 67.60 15.92 -65.21
CA ALA A 164 67.74 14.54 -64.78
C ALA A 164 67.67 14.39 -63.25
N LYS A 165 68.34 15.27 -62.50
CA LYS A 165 68.27 15.31 -61.02
C LYS A 165 66.86 15.65 -60.51
N VAL A 166 66.18 16.59 -61.14
CA VAL A 166 64.79 16.96 -60.79
C VAL A 166 63.83 15.79 -61.07
N ALA A 167 63.94 15.13 -62.23
CA ALA A 167 63.12 13.97 -62.57
C ALA A 167 63.38 12.77 -61.64
N GLU A 168 64.62 12.55 -61.22
CA GLU A 168 65.00 11.52 -60.26
C GLU A 168 64.43 11.82 -58.86
N VAL A 169 64.57 13.06 -58.36
CA VAL A 169 63.98 13.48 -57.08
C VAL A 169 62.45 13.40 -57.12
N GLN A 170 61.82 13.77 -58.24
CA GLN A 170 60.37 13.61 -58.43
C GLN A 170 59.95 12.13 -58.34
N ARG A 171 60.65 11.22 -59.03
CA ARG A 171 60.43 9.78 -58.94
C ARG A 171 60.57 9.27 -57.51
N GLN A 172 61.65 9.61 -56.82
CA GLN A 172 61.87 9.20 -55.43
C GLN A 172 60.77 9.74 -54.50
N CYS A 173 60.33 11.00 -54.69
CA CYS A 173 59.19 11.55 -53.95
C CYS A 173 57.89 10.79 -54.23
N ASP A 174 57.60 10.43 -55.48
CA ASP A 174 56.36 9.74 -55.85
C ASP A 174 56.36 8.25 -55.46
N GLU A 175 57.52 7.59 -55.49
CA GLU A 175 57.71 6.25 -54.92
C GLU A 175 57.54 6.25 -53.40
N LEU A 176 58.12 7.23 -52.68
CA LEU A 176 57.91 7.39 -51.24
C LEU A 176 56.46 7.72 -50.89
N ARG A 177 55.78 8.57 -51.68
CA ARG A 177 54.34 8.84 -51.54
C ARG A 177 53.51 7.58 -51.77
N ALA A 178 53.82 6.79 -52.80
CA ALA A 178 53.12 5.54 -53.10
C ALA A 178 53.35 4.48 -52.02
N ALA A 179 54.56 4.38 -51.46
CA ALA A 179 54.87 3.50 -50.33
C ALA A 179 54.10 3.93 -49.06
N ALA A 180 54.14 5.22 -48.71
CA ALA A 180 53.41 5.76 -47.57
C ALA A 180 51.89 5.60 -47.72
N ALA A 181 51.34 5.80 -48.92
CA ALA A 181 49.92 5.58 -49.21
C ALA A 181 49.52 4.11 -49.08
N ARG A 182 50.37 3.16 -49.52
CA ARG A 182 50.14 1.73 -49.35
C ARG A 182 50.17 1.32 -47.88
N GLU A 183 51.10 1.85 -47.09
CA GLU A 183 51.17 1.53 -45.65
C GLU A 183 50.02 2.18 -44.86
N ALA A 184 49.62 3.41 -45.23
CA ALA A 184 48.42 4.05 -44.71
C ALA A 184 47.13 3.27 -45.07
N ALA A 185 47.07 2.63 -46.24
CA ALA A 185 45.96 1.77 -46.62
C ALA A 185 45.94 0.48 -45.78
N LYS A 186 47.07 -0.24 -45.66
CA LYS A 186 47.16 -1.46 -44.82
C LYS A 186 46.81 -1.18 -43.35
N THR A 187 47.31 -0.08 -42.79
CA THR A 187 47.07 0.27 -41.37
C THR A 187 45.62 0.67 -41.11
N ARG A 188 44.95 1.32 -42.06
CA ARG A 188 43.49 1.53 -42.03
C ARG A 188 42.74 0.21 -42.12
N GLU A 189 43.05 -0.63 -43.11
CA GLU A 189 42.40 -1.95 -43.27
C GLU A 189 42.58 -2.83 -42.03
N ALA A 190 43.76 -2.81 -41.39
CA ALA A 190 44.00 -3.51 -40.14
C ALA A 190 43.20 -2.92 -38.97
N ALA A 191 43.06 -1.60 -38.87
CA ALA A 191 42.23 -0.95 -37.86
C ALA A 191 40.73 -1.22 -38.08
N GLU A 192 40.26 -1.22 -39.33
CA GLU A 192 38.90 -1.55 -39.73
C GLU A 192 38.57 -3.03 -39.40
N ARG A 193 39.48 -3.96 -39.70
CA ARG A 193 39.38 -5.36 -39.28
C ARG A 193 39.34 -5.51 -37.75
N LEU A 194 40.26 -4.91 -37.01
CA LEU A 194 40.29 -4.99 -35.55
C LEU A 194 39.05 -4.38 -34.89
N THR A 195 38.48 -3.31 -35.45
CA THR A 195 37.23 -2.72 -34.95
C THR A 195 35.99 -3.56 -35.32
N ALA A 196 35.97 -4.20 -36.48
CA ALA A 196 34.93 -5.16 -36.85
C ALA A 196 34.99 -6.44 -36.00
N GLU A 197 36.19 -6.99 -35.76
CA GLU A 197 36.43 -8.16 -34.90
C GLU A 197 36.04 -7.87 -33.45
N ALA A 198 36.46 -6.73 -32.89
CA ALA A 198 36.06 -6.30 -31.55
C ALA A 198 34.56 -6.02 -31.44
N GLY A 199 33.93 -5.48 -32.49
CA GLY A 199 32.48 -5.29 -32.57
C GLY A 199 31.72 -6.62 -32.57
N ALA A 200 32.12 -7.56 -33.42
CA ALA A 200 31.52 -8.89 -33.50
C ALA A 200 31.68 -9.69 -32.19
N GLU A 201 32.84 -9.61 -31.53
CA GLU A 201 33.06 -10.25 -30.23
C GLU A 201 32.22 -9.58 -29.13
N ALA A 202 32.08 -8.25 -29.12
CA ALA A 202 31.20 -7.55 -28.19
C ALA A 202 29.72 -7.92 -28.40
N GLU A 203 29.26 -8.02 -29.65
CA GLU A 203 27.91 -8.51 -29.98
C GLU A 203 27.72 -9.97 -29.56
N ARG A 204 28.72 -10.83 -29.77
CA ARG A 204 28.69 -12.24 -29.33
C ARG A 204 28.57 -12.36 -27.81
N VAL A 205 29.38 -11.62 -27.05
CA VAL A 205 29.36 -11.62 -25.58
C VAL A 205 28.06 -11.01 -25.03
N LEU A 206 27.55 -9.94 -25.63
CA LEU A 206 26.23 -9.40 -25.29
C LEU A 206 25.10 -10.37 -25.65
N GLY A 207 25.24 -11.14 -26.73
CA GLY A 207 24.32 -12.19 -27.14
C GLY A 207 24.26 -13.34 -26.13
N THR A 208 25.42 -13.90 -25.73
CA THR A 208 25.46 -14.97 -24.72
C THR A 208 24.98 -14.49 -23.37
N ALA A 209 25.44 -13.31 -22.89
CA ALA A 209 24.99 -12.76 -21.61
C ALA A 209 23.48 -12.48 -21.57
N ARG A 210 22.86 -12.05 -22.69
CA ARG A 210 21.41 -11.91 -22.80
C ARG A 210 20.68 -13.26 -22.77
N ALA A 211 21.21 -14.27 -23.47
CA ALA A 211 20.64 -15.62 -23.47
C ALA A 211 20.74 -16.27 -22.08
N GLU A 212 21.88 -16.17 -21.40
CA GLU A 212 22.10 -16.63 -20.04
C GLU A 212 21.17 -15.92 -19.04
N ALA A 213 21.02 -14.60 -19.16
CA ALA A 213 20.08 -13.84 -18.32
C ALA A 213 18.62 -14.27 -18.55
N HIS A 214 18.22 -14.55 -19.80
CA HIS A 214 16.88 -15.05 -20.13
C HIS A 214 16.65 -16.47 -19.56
N GLN A 215 17.60 -17.38 -19.74
CA GLN A 215 17.53 -18.72 -19.15
C GLN A 215 17.49 -18.68 -17.62
N LEU A 216 18.19 -17.74 -16.99
CA LEU A 216 18.16 -17.55 -15.54
C LEU A 216 16.80 -17.01 -15.05
N THR A 217 16.16 -16.07 -15.77
CA THR A 217 14.83 -15.58 -15.39
C THR A 217 13.73 -16.60 -15.68
N GLU A 218 13.82 -17.38 -16.77
CA GLU A 218 12.94 -18.52 -17.03
C GLU A 218 13.10 -19.60 -15.95
N ALA A 219 14.33 -20.00 -15.61
CA ALA A 219 14.58 -20.96 -14.55
C ALA A 219 14.10 -20.46 -13.17
N ALA A 220 14.25 -19.16 -12.88
CA ALA A 220 13.76 -18.55 -11.65
C ALA A 220 12.22 -18.51 -11.59
N THR A 221 11.55 -18.09 -12.67
CA THR A 221 10.08 -18.06 -12.74
C THR A 221 9.48 -19.47 -12.71
N ALA A 222 10.11 -20.45 -13.36
CA ALA A 222 9.73 -21.85 -13.25
C ALA A 222 9.84 -22.39 -11.81
N ARG A 223 10.95 -22.11 -11.10
CA ARG A 223 11.12 -22.50 -9.69
C ARG A 223 10.13 -21.81 -8.74
N VAL A 224 9.80 -20.54 -9.00
CA VAL A 224 8.74 -19.83 -8.27
C VAL A 224 7.37 -20.47 -8.56
N GLY A 225 7.13 -20.92 -9.79
CA GLY A 225 5.94 -21.67 -10.18
C GLY A 225 5.81 -23.01 -9.45
N THR A 226 6.86 -23.84 -9.44
CA THR A 226 6.83 -25.15 -8.77
C THR A 226 6.69 -25.02 -7.25
N THR A 227 7.52 -24.18 -6.62
CA THR A 227 7.44 -23.97 -5.16
C THR A 227 6.10 -23.37 -4.74
N ARG A 228 5.49 -22.51 -5.56
CA ARG A 228 4.12 -22.04 -5.33
C ARG A 228 3.10 -23.17 -5.42
N ALA A 229 3.17 -24.02 -6.45
CA ALA A 229 2.26 -25.16 -6.60
C ALA A 229 2.40 -26.18 -5.46
N GLU A 230 3.63 -26.46 -5.02
CA GLU A 230 3.96 -27.29 -3.86
C GLU A 230 3.35 -26.71 -2.56
N LEU A 231 3.49 -25.40 -2.33
CA LEU A 231 2.91 -24.71 -1.18
C LEU A 231 1.37 -24.69 -1.23
N GLU A 232 0.77 -24.44 -2.40
CA GLU A 232 -0.69 -24.47 -2.57
C GLU A 232 -1.25 -25.88 -2.35
N ALA A 233 -0.57 -26.93 -2.83
CA ALA A 233 -0.92 -28.33 -2.56
C ALA A 233 -0.75 -28.70 -1.07
N HIS A 234 0.32 -28.25 -0.42
CA HIS A 234 0.53 -28.49 1.01
C HIS A 234 -0.55 -27.79 1.86
N VAL A 235 -0.89 -26.54 1.55
CA VAL A 235 -1.98 -25.80 2.21
C VAL A 235 -3.34 -26.47 1.99
N GLN A 236 -3.61 -27.03 0.80
CA GLN A 236 -4.81 -27.83 0.56
C GLN A 236 -4.83 -29.11 1.40
N SER A 237 -3.71 -29.84 1.47
CA SER A 237 -3.58 -31.05 2.29
C SER A 237 -3.81 -30.78 3.78
N VAL A 238 -3.16 -29.75 4.35
CA VAL A 238 -3.32 -29.36 5.75
C VAL A 238 -4.75 -28.88 6.04
N ARG A 239 -5.41 -28.18 5.10
CA ARG A 239 -6.83 -27.82 5.23
C ARG A 239 -7.74 -29.04 5.23
N ALA A 240 -7.49 -30.02 4.36
CA ALA A 240 -8.27 -31.26 4.32
C ALA A 240 -8.08 -32.10 5.60
N GLN A 241 -6.85 -32.19 6.12
CA GLN A 241 -6.54 -32.83 7.40
C GLN A 241 -7.27 -32.15 8.56
N LEU A 242 -7.18 -30.83 8.71
CA LEU A 242 -7.88 -30.07 9.76
C LEU A 242 -9.42 -30.18 9.65
N GLN A 243 -9.97 -30.25 8.43
CA GLN A 243 -11.38 -30.52 8.22
C GLN A 243 -11.76 -31.94 8.66
N GLN A 244 -10.96 -32.94 8.29
CA GLN A 244 -11.15 -34.33 8.70
C GLN A 244 -11.10 -34.46 10.23
N GLU A 245 -10.07 -33.94 10.88
CA GLU A 245 -9.95 -33.90 12.34
C GLU A 245 -11.14 -33.20 13.00
N THR A 246 -11.58 -32.06 12.46
CA THR A 246 -12.76 -31.33 12.96
C THR A 246 -14.03 -32.18 12.85
N THR A 247 -14.24 -32.91 11.75
CA THR A 247 -15.40 -33.81 11.62
C THR A 247 -15.32 -35.03 12.54
N GLN A 248 -14.13 -35.59 12.74
CA GLN A 248 -13.89 -36.69 13.68
C GLN A 248 -14.13 -36.26 15.13
N GLN A 249 -13.63 -35.09 15.54
CA GLN A 249 -13.87 -34.51 16.86
C GLN A 249 -15.36 -34.23 17.10
N ARG A 250 -16.08 -33.69 16.10
CA ARG A 250 -17.54 -33.51 16.18
C ARG A 250 -18.27 -34.84 16.34
N ALA A 251 -17.98 -35.84 15.51
CA ALA A 251 -18.58 -37.16 15.62
C ALA A 251 -18.29 -37.85 16.97
N ALA A 252 -17.08 -37.70 17.50
CA ALA A 252 -16.72 -38.20 18.83
C ALA A 252 -17.50 -37.50 19.96
N LEU A 253 -17.63 -36.17 19.89
CA LEU A 253 -18.44 -35.39 20.84
C LEU A 253 -19.93 -35.73 20.75
N GLU A 254 -20.47 -35.97 19.55
CA GLU A 254 -21.85 -36.42 19.35
C GLU A 254 -22.08 -37.83 19.90
N GLN A 255 -21.09 -38.73 19.76
CA GLN A 255 -21.12 -40.05 20.39
C GLN A 255 -21.07 -39.96 21.92
N ASP A 256 -20.26 -39.07 22.49
CA ASP A 256 -20.17 -38.91 23.95
C ASP A 256 -21.38 -38.17 24.54
N LEU A 257 -21.97 -37.24 23.80
CA LEU A 257 -23.26 -36.63 24.16
C LEU A 257 -24.41 -37.64 24.08
N THR A 258 -24.44 -38.54 23.10
CA THR A 258 -25.47 -39.59 23.01
C THR A 258 -25.27 -40.69 24.05
N LYS A 259 -24.04 -41.09 24.37
CA LYS A 259 -23.73 -41.93 25.55
C LYS A 259 -24.21 -41.28 26.85
N ARG A 260 -23.87 -40.00 27.10
CA ARG A 260 -24.30 -39.28 28.33
C ARG A 260 -25.82 -39.11 28.41
N ARG A 261 -26.51 -38.84 27.30
CA ARG A 261 -27.99 -38.79 27.26
C ARG A 261 -28.62 -40.13 27.62
N THR A 262 -28.20 -41.22 26.97
CA THR A 262 -28.73 -42.56 27.24
C THR A 262 -28.41 -43.03 28.67
N GLN A 263 -27.24 -42.69 29.22
CA GLN A 263 -26.92 -42.92 30.64
C GLN A 263 -27.84 -42.14 31.57
N ALA A 264 -28.07 -40.84 31.32
CA ALA A 264 -28.97 -40.02 32.12
C ALA A 264 -30.44 -40.48 32.02
N GLU A 265 -30.90 -40.90 30.84
CA GLU A 265 -32.21 -41.50 30.63
C GLU A 265 -32.37 -42.82 31.40
N GLN A 266 -31.35 -43.68 31.41
CA GLN A 266 -31.33 -44.90 32.22
C GLN A 266 -31.32 -44.60 33.73
N GLU A 267 -30.60 -43.58 34.19
CA GLU A 267 -30.66 -43.15 35.59
C GLU A 267 -32.03 -42.60 35.96
N LEU A 268 -32.63 -41.75 35.12
CA LEU A 268 -33.96 -41.22 35.34
C LEU A 268 -35.02 -42.34 35.32
N ALA A 269 -34.89 -43.34 34.45
CA ALA A 269 -35.74 -44.53 34.45
C ALA A 269 -35.59 -45.33 35.76
N LYS A 270 -34.35 -45.64 36.18
CA LYS A 270 -34.07 -46.33 37.45
C LYS A 270 -34.65 -45.59 38.66
N ARG A 271 -34.47 -44.26 38.71
CA ARG A 271 -35.03 -43.40 39.77
C ARG A 271 -36.56 -43.37 39.74
N ARG A 272 -37.19 -43.33 38.56
CA ARG A 272 -38.66 -43.46 38.42
C ARG A 272 -39.15 -44.80 38.96
N THR A 273 -38.58 -45.92 38.52
CA THR A 273 -38.98 -47.25 39.00
C THR A 273 -38.75 -47.43 40.50
N ALA A 274 -37.69 -46.84 41.07
CA ALA A 274 -37.45 -46.86 42.51
C ALA A 274 -38.50 -46.01 43.27
N LEU A 275 -38.84 -44.82 42.79
CA LEU A 275 -39.89 -43.99 43.39
C LEU A 275 -41.28 -44.61 43.25
N GLU A 276 -41.57 -45.28 42.13
CA GLU A 276 -42.81 -46.06 41.94
C GLU A 276 -42.88 -47.23 42.93
N GLN A 277 -41.76 -47.93 43.18
CA GLN A 277 -41.65 -48.98 44.20
C GLN A 277 -41.81 -48.42 45.62
N GLU A 278 -41.19 -47.27 45.95
CA GLU A 278 -41.39 -46.60 47.24
C GLU A 278 -42.84 -46.16 47.45
N ILE A 279 -43.49 -45.62 46.42
CA ILE A 279 -44.91 -45.22 46.46
C ILE A 279 -45.81 -46.46 46.62
N ALA A 280 -45.53 -47.55 45.91
CA ALA A 280 -46.26 -48.82 46.06
C ALA A 280 -46.06 -49.42 47.46
N ALA A 281 -44.84 -49.41 47.99
CA ALA A 281 -44.54 -49.88 49.34
C ALA A 281 -45.24 -49.03 50.42
N ARG A 282 -45.19 -47.69 50.32
CA ARG A 282 -45.92 -46.80 51.24
C ARG A 282 -47.44 -46.94 51.12
N ARG A 283 -47.98 -47.19 49.93
CA ARG A 283 -49.41 -47.52 49.75
C ARG A 283 -49.76 -48.85 50.42
N SER A 284 -48.98 -49.90 50.20
CA SER A 284 -49.18 -51.20 50.87
C SER A 284 -49.07 -51.09 52.39
N GLN A 285 -48.13 -50.28 52.90
CA GLN A 285 -48.00 -50.01 54.33
C GLN A 285 -49.24 -49.26 54.86
N ALA A 286 -49.65 -48.17 54.22
CA ALA A 286 -50.83 -47.41 54.61
C ALA A 286 -52.12 -48.25 54.53
N GLU A 287 -52.24 -49.15 53.54
CA GLU A 287 -53.33 -50.12 53.47
C GLU A 287 -53.28 -51.16 54.61
N GLN A 288 -52.10 -51.64 54.99
CA GLN A 288 -51.96 -52.56 56.13
C GLN A 288 -52.25 -51.87 57.46
N GLU A 289 -51.80 -50.63 57.65
CA GLU A 289 -52.12 -49.80 58.81
C GLU A 289 -53.62 -49.50 58.88
N LEU A 290 -54.26 -49.13 57.75
CA LEU A 290 -55.69 -48.89 57.67
C LEU A 290 -56.50 -50.17 57.91
N ARG A 291 -56.13 -51.30 57.32
CA ARG A 291 -56.75 -52.61 57.62
C ARG A 291 -56.59 -52.99 59.10
N GLY A 292 -55.43 -52.70 59.70
CA GLY A 292 -55.19 -52.88 61.13
C GLY A 292 -56.02 -51.96 62.02
N GLN A 293 -56.28 -50.72 61.59
CA GLN A 293 -57.22 -49.80 62.26
C GLN A 293 -58.67 -50.26 62.11
N VAL A 294 -59.09 -50.68 60.90
CA VAL A 294 -60.43 -51.25 60.67
C VAL A 294 -60.63 -52.49 61.52
N ALA A 295 -59.69 -53.43 61.55
CA ALA A 295 -59.78 -54.63 62.39
C ALA A 295 -59.85 -54.31 63.90
N LYS A 296 -59.17 -53.26 64.37
CA LYS A 296 -59.31 -52.77 65.76
C LYS A 296 -60.69 -52.17 66.01
N VAL A 297 -61.21 -51.36 65.08
CA VAL A 297 -62.56 -50.78 65.18
C VAL A 297 -63.64 -51.87 65.10
N GLU A 298 -63.45 -52.92 64.28
CA GLU A 298 -64.31 -54.10 64.26
C GLU A 298 -64.25 -54.89 65.57
N GLN A 299 -63.06 -55.04 66.18
CA GLN A 299 -62.91 -55.61 67.53
C GLN A 299 -63.63 -54.76 68.59
N GLU A 300 -63.48 -53.44 68.57
CA GLU A 300 -64.20 -52.53 69.48
C GLU A 300 -65.72 -52.58 69.26
N ILE A 301 -66.20 -52.62 68.01
CA ILE A 301 -67.61 -52.76 67.67
C ILE A 301 -68.15 -54.11 68.15
N ASN A 302 -67.41 -55.21 67.94
CA ASN A 302 -67.83 -56.54 68.37
C ASN A 302 -67.77 -56.71 69.90
N HIS A 303 -66.80 -56.06 70.57
CA HIS A 303 -66.74 -55.99 72.02
C HIS A 303 -67.95 -55.22 72.57
N ARG A 304 -68.20 -53.99 72.10
CA ARG A 304 -69.38 -53.19 72.49
C ARG A 304 -70.70 -53.87 72.14
N ARG A 305 -70.77 -54.66 71.05
CA ARG A 305 -71.92 -55.52 70.75
C ARG A 305 -72.08 -56.60 71.81
N SER A 306 -71.03 -57.33 72.18
CA SER A 306 -71.11 -58.33 73.26
C SER A 306 -71.50 -57.74 74.61
N GLU A 307 -71.06 -56.50 74.92
CA GLU A 307 -71.51 -55.76 76.09
C GLU A 307 -72.99 -55.36 76.00
N ALA A 308 -73.44 -54.85 74.84
CA ALA A 308 -74.82 -54.46 74.59
C ALA A 308 -75.77 -55.67 74.56
N ASP A 309 -75.36 -56.81 74.00
CA ASP A 309 -76.08 -58.08 74.02
C ASP A 309 -76.16 -58.63 75.45
N GLY A 310 -75.06 -58.58 76.21
CA GLY A 310 -75.05 -58.91 77.63
C GLY A 310 -75.94 -57.98 78.48
N TYR A 311 -76.06 -56.71 78.11
CA TYR A 311 -76.99 -55.76 78.73
C TYR A 311 -78.44 -56.04 78.32
N ALA A 312 -78.69 -56.37 77.05
CA ALA A 312 -80.00 -56.75 76.55
C ALA A 312 -80.51 -58.06 77.17
N VAL A 313 -79.63 -59.02 77.46
CA VAL A 313 -79.97 -60.24 78.22
C VAL A 313 -80.38 -59.90 79.66
N LYS A 314 -79.65 -58.99 80.34
CA LYS A 314 -80.03 -58.53 81.69
C LYS A 314 -81.40 -57.85 81.70
N VAL A 315 -81.63 -56.88 80.81
CA VAL A 315 -82.90 -56.15 80.70
C VAL A 315 -84.06 -57.08 80.31
N ARG A 316 -83.82 -58.11 79.49
CA ARG A 316 -84.84 -59.15 79.21
C ARG A 316 -85.16 -59.99 80.45
N GLY A 317 -84.14 -60.47 81.18
CA GLY A 317 -84.36 -61.21 82.43
C GLY A 317 -85.14 -60.39 83.46
N GLU A 318 -84.78 -59.13 83.66
CA GLU A 318 -85.50 -58.19 84.53
C GLU A 318 -86.95 -57.94 84.08
N ALA A 319 -87.22 -57.91 82.77
CA ALA A 319 -88.56 -57.76 82.22
C ALA A 319 -89.40 -59.05 82.30
N GLU A 320 -88.78 -60.23 82.13
CA GLU A 320 -89.41 -61.53 82.28
C GLU A 320 -89.80 -61.80 83.75
N ASP A 321 -88.92 -61.48 84.69
CA ASP A 321 -89.22 -61.48 86.14
C ASP A 321 -90.40 -60.55 86.49
N GLN A 322 -90.46 -59.35 85.89
CA GLN A 322 -91.58 -58.42 86.08
C GLN A 322 -92.88 -58.96 85.49
N MET A 323 -92.86 -59.56 84.29
CA MET A 323 -94.04 -60.20 83.70
C MET A 323 -94.53 -61.39 84.53
N GLN A 324 -93.62 -62.18 85.12
CA GLN A 324 -94.00 -63.33 85.92
C GLN A 324 -94.70 -62.89 87.22
N ARG A 325 -94.16 -61.90 87.93
CA ARG A 325 -94.82 -61.28 89.10
C ARG A 325 -96.17 -60.65 88.75
N ALA A 326 -96.32 -60.10 87.53
CA ALA A 326 -97.60 -59.58 87.07
C ALA A 326 -98.66 -60.68 86.85
N ARG A 327 -98.27 -61.85 86.33
CA ARG A 327 -99.18 -63.00 86.14
C ARG A 327 -99.70 -63.54 87.47
N GLU A 328 -98.82 -63.71 88.46
CA GLU A 328 -99.20 -64.14 89.82
C GLU A 328 -100.24 -63.18 90.44
N ARG A 329 -100.04 -61.87 90.25
CA ARG A 329 -100.96 -60.83 90.73
C ARG A 329 -102.33 -60.86 90.04
N ILE A 330 -102.37 -61.19 88.75
CA ILE A 330 -103.63 -61.37 87.99
C ILE A 330 -104.38 -62.62 88.49
N GLY A 331 -103.68 -63.73 88.72
CA GLY A 331 -104.28 -64.95 89.27
C GLY A 331 -104.93 -64.75 90.64
N GLY A 332 -104.31 -63.93 91.51
CA GLY A 332 -104.90 -63.52 92.79
C GLY A 332 -106.23 -62.77 92.63
N LEU A 333 -106.27 -61.75 91.78
CA LEU A 333 -107.46 -60.93 91.54
C LEU A 333 -108.63 -61.73 90.93
N GLN A 334 -108.34 -62.73 90.09
CA GLN A 334 -109.37 -63.61 89.53
C GLN A 334 -110.08 -64.45 90.60
N ALA A 335 -109.35 -64.92 91.63
CA ALA A 335 -109.93 -65.69 92.73
C ALA A 335 -110.85 -64.86 93.65
N GLU A 336 -110.61 -63.55 93.76
CA GLU A 336 -111.50 -62.64 94.50
C GLU A 336 -112.79 -62.34 93.72
N LEU A 337 -112.70 -62.21 92.38
CA LEU A 337 -113.84 -61.94 91.53
C LEU A 337 -114.89 -63.07 91.56
N THR A 338 -114.48 -64.34 91.62
CA THR A 338 -115.42 -65.48 91.72
C THR A 338 -116.24 -65.41 93.02
N ARG A 339 -115.57 -65.15 94.14
CA ARG A 339 -116.20 -65.03 95.48
C ARG A 339 -117.16 -63.83 95.59
N ALA A 340 -117.01 -62.83 94.74
CA ALA A 340 -117.94 -61.71 94.66
C ALA A 340 -119.26 -62.08 93.95
N HIS A 341 -119.21 -62.94 92.93
CA HIS A 341 -120.39 -63.38 92.18
C HIS A 341 -121.29 -64.32 93.01
N GLU A 342 -120.70 -65.25 93.76
CA GLU A 342 -121.44 -66.17 94.64
C GLU A 342 -122.31 -65.41 95.67
N ARG A 343 -121.76 -64.33 96.24
CA ARG A 343 -122.46 -63.45 97.21
C ARG A 343 -123.60 -62.63 96.60
N LEU A 344 -123.60 -62.42 95.27
CA LEU A 344 -124.66 -61.66 94.60
C LEU A 344 -125.94 -62.50 94.46
N ALA A 345 -125.78 -63.78 94.11
CA ALA A 345 -126.89 -64.72 93.90
C ALA A 345 -127.77 -64.92 95.15
N GLU A 346 -127.19 -64.95 96.35
CA GLU A 346 -127.94 -65.08 97.62
C GLU A 346 -128.89 -63.90 97.88
N VAL A 347 -128.59 -62.71 97.36
CA VAL A 347 -129.39 -61.49 97.55
C VAL A 347 -130.57 -61.43 96.58
N GLU A 348 -130.36 -61.88 95.33
CA GLU A 348 -131.41 -61.95 94.31
C GLU A 348 -132.48 -63.00 94.66
N GLN A 349 -132.08 -64.13 95.26
CA GLN A 349 -133.02 -65.18 95.65
C GLN A 349 -134.02 -64.69 96.73
N ARG A 350 -133.52 -63.99 97.77
CA ARG A 350 -134.34 -63.45 98.88
C ARG A 350 -135.30 -62.33 98.47
N THR A 351 -135.02 -61.62 97.39
CA THR A 351 -135.89 -60.56 96.86
C THR A 351 -136.95 -61.08 95.88
N GLY A 352 -136.82 -62.30 95.39
CA GLY A 352 -137.82 -62.98 94.54
C GLY A 352 -138.99 -63.61 95.30
N GLU A 353 -138.84 -63.89 96.59
CA GLU A 353 -139.87 -64.55 97.42
C GLU A 353 -140.86 -63.53 97.99
N THR A 354 -140.35 -62.54 98.73
CA THR A 354 -141.12 -61.44 99.37
C THR A 354 -142.04 -60.68 98.41
N ARG A 355 -141.73 -60.67 97.11
CA ARG A 355 -142.53 -60.00 96.07
C ARG A 355 -143.76 -60.79 95.63
N LYS A 356 -143.83 -62.11 95.89
CA LYS A 356 -144.95 -62.98 95.51
C LYS A 356 -146.11 -62.88 96.50
N ASP A 357 -145.79 -62.85 97.79
CA ASP A 357 -146.79 -62.89 98.87
C ASP A 357 -147.71 -61.66 98.88
N LEU A 358 -147.18 -60.48 98.57
CA LEU A 358 -147.95 -59.23 98.57
C LEU A 358 -149.04 -59.20 97.48
N VAL A 359 -148.74 -59.72 96.29
CA VAL A 359 -149.70 -59.79 95.16
C VAL A 359 -150.86 -60.73 95.49
N ALA A 360 -150.57 -61.85 96.18
CA ALA A 360 -151.57 -62.82 96.62
C ALA A 360 -152.51 -62.28 97.72
N GLY A 361 -152.16 -61.17 98.39
CA GLY A 361 -153.03 -60.47 99.33
C GLY A 361 -154.01 -59.53 98.64
N GLN A 362 -153.53 -58.70 97.71
CA GLN A 362 -154.32 -57.64 97.05
C GLN A 362 -155.53 -58.18 96.28
N GLN A 363 -155.40 -59.34 95.62
CA GLN A 363 -156.48 -59.95 94.84
C GLN A 363 -157.67 -60.43 95.69
N ARG A 364 -157.52 -60.59 97.00
CA ARG A 364 -158.59 -61.14 97.88
C ARG A 364 -159.63 -60.11 98.31
N LEU A 365 -159.27 -58.81 98.30
CA LEU A 365 -160.17 -57.73 98.72
C LEU A 365 -161.19 -57.37 97.63
N ALA A 366 -160.73 -57.21 96.38
CA ALA A 366 -161.59 -56.85 95.24
C ALA A 366 -162.80 -57.79 95.05
N HIS A 367 -162.64 -59.09 95.33
CA HIS A 367 -163.71 -60.08 95.18
C HIS A 367 -164.81 -59.99 96.27
N LEU A 368 -164.57 -59.27 97.38
CA LEU A 368 -165.59 -59.02 98.40
C LEU A 368 -166.43 -57.78 98.11
N GLU A 369 -165.87 -56.78 97.43
CA GLU A 369 -166.57 -55.54 97.05
C GLU A 369 -167.67 -55.81 96.02
N GLU A 370 -167.36 -56.63 95.01
CA GLU A 370 -168.28 -56.98 93.91
C GLU A 370 -169.56 -57.70 94.40
N ARG A 371 -169.44 -58.55 95.43
CA ARG A 371 -170.57 -59.36 95.94
C ARG A 371 -171.56 -58.58 96.81
N MET A 372 -171.16 -57.49 97.47
CA MET A 372 -172.09 -56.68 98.28
C MET A 372 -172.80 -55.61 97.46
N ALA A 373 -172.22 -55.10 96.37
CA ALA A 373 -172.92 -54.21 95.45
C ALA A 373 -174.14 -54.88 94.79
N ALA A 374 -174.06 -56.19 94.52
CA ALA A 374 -175.18 -56.99 94.03
C ALA A 374 -176.29 -57.25 95.08
N ALA A 375 -176.00 -57.07 96.38
CA ALA A 375 -176.98 -57.09 97.47
C ALA A 375 -177.74 -55.75 97.56
N MET A 376 -178.28 -55.34 96.42
CA MET A 376 -179.17 -54.20 96.22
C MET A 376 -180.16 -54.01 97.37
N GLY A 377 -180.33 -52.77 97.83
CA GLY A 377 -181.47 -51.93 97.42
C GLY A 377 -182.91 -52.43 97.63
N ARG A 378 -183.12 -53.61 98.22
CA ARG A 378 -184.42 -54.24 98.49
C ARG A 378 -184.92 -54.05 99.92
N VAL A 379 -184.07 -53.59 100.83
CA VAL A 379 -184.47 -53.18 102.19
C VAL A 379 -184.11 -51.71 102.40
N ARG A 380 -184.67 -50.86 101.53
CA ARG A 380 -184.65 -49.39 101.65
C ARG A 380 -185.73 -48.91 102.65
N GLU A 381 -186.03 -49.75 103.63
CA GLU A 381 -187.33 -49.84 104.31
C GLU A 381 -187.22 -50.31 105.79
N ALA A 382 -186.00 -50.51 106.28
CA ALA A 382 -185.67 -50.64 107.71
C ALA A 382 -184.47 -49.72 107.98
N GLU A 383 -184.70 -48.41 108.06
CA GLU A 383 -185.08 -47.69 109.28
C GLU A 383 -183.92 -47.49 110.27
N GLN A 384 -183.63 -46.20 110.51
CA GLN A 384 -183.50 -45.62 111.85
C GLN A 384 -182.81 -46.45 112.94
N ARG A 385 -181.52 -46.16 113.25
CA ARG A 385 -181.09 -45.54 114.53
C ARG A 385 -179.56 -45.46 114.65
N ALA A 386 -179.10 -44.29 115.14
CA ALA A 386 -177.71 -43.97 115.48
C ALA A 386 -176.70 -44.05 114.29
N GLY A 387 -175.53 -43.42 114.30
CA GLY A 387 -174.84 -42.69 115.38
C GLY A 387 -173.88 -43.59 116.17
N ALA A 388 -172.71 -43.12 116.64
CA ALA A 388 -172.00 -41.87 116.36
C ALA A 388 -170.52 -42.01 116.81
N GLU A 389 -169.66 -41.06 116.41
CA GLU A 389 -168.37 -40.75 117.09
C GLU A 389 -167.29 -41.89 117.13
N PRO A 390 -166.14 -41.75 117.85
CA PRO A 390 -165.04 -40.86 117.42
C PRO A 390 -163.59 -41.39 117.60
N GLY A 391 -162.62 -40.66 116.99
CA GLY A 391 -161.29 -40.38 117.58
C GLY A 391 -160.20 -41.48 117.59
N THR A 392 -158.96 -41.23 118.05
CA THR A 392 -158.26 -39.94 118.33
C THR A 392 -156.73 -40.12 118.54
N ALA A 393 -155.92 -39.12 118.14
CA ALA A 393 -154.67 -38.69 118.82
C ALA A 393 -153.42 -39.65 118.81
N PRO A 394 -152.25 -39.33 119.46
CA PRO A 394 -151.34 -38.22 119.09
C PRO A 394 -149.79 -38.44 119.25
N ALA A 395 -149.00 -37.48 118.71
CA ALA A 395 -147.80 -36.79 119.29
C ALA A 395 -146.42 -37.46 119.66
N ALA A 396 -145.34 -36.80 119.16
CA ALA A 396 -144.21 -36.16 119.90
C ALA A 396 -142.84 -36.86 120.29
N ARG A 397 -141.74 -36.21 119.81
CA ARG A 397 -140.52 -35.68 120.51
C ARG A 397 -139.31 -36.55 120.99
N THR A 398 -138.11 -35.96 120.74
CA THR A 398 -136.85 -35.91 121.55
C THR A 398 -135.77 -37.04 121.54
N ALA A 399 -134.54 -36.66 121.96
CA ALA A 399 -133.26 -37.42 122.01
C ALA A 399 -133.02 -38.05 123.43
N PRO A 400 -131.84 -38.57 123.92
CA PRO A 400 -130.43 -38.32 123.53
C PRO A 400 -129.39 -39.50 123.66
N ALA A 401 -128.10 -39.17 123.42
CA ALA A 401 -126.82 -39.62 124.07
C ALA A 401 -126.43 -41.10 124.45
N ALA A 402 -125.12 -41.36 124.25
CA ALA A 402 -124.17 -42.13 125.10
C ALA A 402 -123.81 -43.64 124.87
N ASP A 403 -122.51 -43.84 124.58
CA ASP A 403 -121.55 -44.88 125.05
C ASP A 403 -121.41 -46.33 124.44
N GLN A 404 -120.22 -46.88 124.73
CA GLN A 404 -119.46 -48.13 124.45
C GLN A 404 -120.18 -49.52 124.43
N PRO A 405 -119.58 -50.63 123.90
CA PRO A 405 -118.21 -51.13 124.22
C PRO A 405 -117.37 -51.87 123.11
N ARG A 406 -116.39 -52.69 123.56
CA ARG A 406 -115.18 -53.28 122.90
C ARG A 406 -115.47 -54.59 122.07
N ALA A 407 -114.54 -55.32 121.40
CA ALA A 407 -113.06 -55.42 121.47
C ALA A 407 -112.33 -56.08 120.24
N ASN A 408 -111.02 -55.77 120.05
CA ASN A 408 -109.89 -56.50 119.37
C ASN A 408 -110.00 -56.95 117.87
N GLY A 409 -109.01 -56.88 116.93
CA GLY A 409 -107.58 -56.41 116.78
C GLY A 409 -106.83 -57.22 115.65
N ALA A 410 -105.65 -56.93 115.03
CA ALA A 410 -104.73 -55.77 114.85
C ALA A 410 -103.56 -56.07 113.81
N GLU A 411 -102.73 -55.06 113.40
CA GLU A 411 -101.34 -55.10 112.79
C GLU A 411 -101.04 -55.56 111.30
N PRO A 412 -99.87 -55.26 110.64
CA PRO A 412 -99.07 -53.98 110.46
C PRO A 412 -98.26 -53.70 109.09
N ALA A 413 -97.58 -52.51 108.95
CA ALA A 413 -96.31 -52.14 108.15
C ALA A 413 -96.26 -51.39 106.73
N ARG A 414 -95.08 -50.79 106.28
CA ARG A 414 -94.83 -49.72 105.19
C ARG A 414 -93.34 -49.52 104.61
N ALA A 415 -93.03 -48.73 103.50
CA ALA A 415 -91.79 -47.85 103.19
C ALA A 415 -91.53 -47.26 101.70
N ASP A 416 -90.72 -46.15 101.41
CA ASP A 416 -90.08 -45.66 100.07
C ASP A 416 -89.04 -44.40 100.04
N ALA A 417 -88.36 -43.91 98.90
CA ALA A 417 -87.17 -42.91 98.75
C ALA A 417 -86.84 -42.04 97.38
N GLY A 418 -85.65 -41.31 97.14
CA GLY A 418 -85.06 -40.74 95.80
C GLY A 418 -84.16 -39.37 95.60
N ARG A 419 -83.27 -39.08 94.53
CA ARG A 419 -82.60 -37.71 94.06
C ARG A 419 -81.83 -37.32 92.62
N PRO A 420 -80.58 -36.69 92.33
CA PRO A 420 -80.27 -35.50 91.33
C PRO A 420 -78.88 -35.16 90.49
N ALA A 421 -78.74 -34.05 89.63
CA ALA A 421 -77.54 -33.13 89.12
C ALA A 421 -76.65 -33.32 87.75
N GLU A 422 -75.77 -32.48 87.01
CA GLU A 422 -75.37 -31.00 86.64
C GLU A 422 -74.54 -30.71 85.23
N ARG A 423 -73.61 -29.67 84.96
CA ARG A 423 -73.44 -28.88 83.61
C ARG A 423 -72.11 -28.44 82.69
N PRO A 424 -71.42 -27.21 82.59
CA PRO A 424 -70.83 -26.46 81.32
C PRO A 424 -69.26 -25.97 81.22
N ARG A 425 -68.50 -25.19 80.31
CA ARG A 425 -68.40 -24.12 79.14
C ARG A 425 -67.09 -24.25 78.15
N PRO A 426 -66.30 -23.32 77.39
CA PRO A 426 -66.08 -21.81 77.02
C PRO A 426 -65.65 -21.32 75.50
N ALA A 427 -64.73 -20.31 75.15
CA ALA A 427 -64.46 -19.59 73.78
C ALA A 427 -63.06 -18.78 73.41
N GLU A 428 -62.84 -18.07 72.22
CA GLU A 428 -61.55 -17.38 71.61
C GLU A 428 -61.67 -16.00 70.72
N GLU A 429 -60.58 -15.31 70.16
CA GLU A 429 -60.50 -13.93 69.45
C GLU A 429 -59.27 -13.58 68.45
N PRO A 430 -59.36 -12.68 67.37
CA PRO A 430 -58.18 -12.16 66.53
C PRO A 430 -58.14 -10.79 65.65
N ARG A 431 -56.97 -10.04 65.58
CA ARG A 431 -56.26 -9.24 64.42
C ARG A 431 -56.71 -7.83 63.80
N PRO A 432 -55.99 -7.09 62.85
CA PRO A 432 -54.54 -6.77 62.52
C PRO A 432 -54.14 -5.30 62.00
N ALA A 433 -52.84 -4.97 61.75
CA ALA A 433 -52.25 -3.67 61.21
C ALA A 433 -50.76 -3.83 60.66
N ALA A 434 -49.91 -2.93 60.05
CA ALA A 434 -49.93 -1.63 59.27
C ALA A 434 -48.50 -1.31 58.61
N ARG A 435 -48.24 -0.15 57.92
CA ARG A 435 -46.97 0.26 57.16
C ARG A 435 -46.98 1.79 56.71
N PRO A 436 -46.05 2.42 55.89
CA PRO A 436 -44.55 2.39 55.62
C PRO A 436 -43.83 3.80 55.40
N GLY A 437 -42.50 3.89 55.06
CA GLY A 437 -41.83 5.06 54.35
C GLY A 437 -40.35 5.48 54.72
N GLY A 438 -39.51 6.05 53.80
CA GLY A 438 -38.18 6.73 54.11
C GLY A 438 -37.03 6.78 53.04
N ARG A 439 -36.09 7.79 53.13
CA ARG A 439 -34.82 8.07 52.36
C ARG A 439 -34.02 9.23 53.08
N PRO A 440 -32.76 9.69 52.75
CA PRO A 440 -31.64 9.21 51.89
C PRO A 440 -30.18 9.40 52.48
N GLU A 441 -29.13 9.31 51.62
CA GLU A 441 -27.72 9.87 51.65
C GLU A 441 -26.64 9.56 52.73
N ASP A 442 -25.37 9.30 52.30
CA ASP A 442 -24.10 10.03 52.66
C ASP A 442 -22.82 9.56 51.85
N GLY A 443 -21.64 10.23 51.97
CA GLY A 443 -20.35 10.00 51.22
C GLY A 443 -19.14 9.42 52.02
N PRO A 444 -17.82 9.65 51.72
CA PRO A 444 -17.15 10.46 50.66
C PRO A 444 -15.85 9.84 49.98
N ARG A 445 -14.80 10.66 49.67
CA ARG A 445 -13.57 10.49 48.79
C ARG A 445 -12.25 10.04 49.54
N PRO A 446 -10.96 10.06 49.05
CA PRO A 446 -10.26 10.56 47.80
C PRO A 446 -9.16 9.58 47.22
N ALA A 447 -8.02 9.85 46.51
CA ALA A 447 -7.23 11.03 46.00
C ALA A 447 -6.18 10.67 44.87
N GLN A 448 -5.70 11.67 44.08
CA GLN A 448 -4.34 11.87 43.43
C GLN A 448 -3.67 10.79 42.49
N ALA A 449 -2.72 11.06 41.56
CA ALA A 449 -2.25 12.27 40.80
C ALA A 449 -1.22 11.89 39.67
N GLY A 450 -0.92 12.79 38.70
CA GLY A 450 0.39 12.84 37.98
C GLY A 450 0.46 12.87 36.42
N ASN A 451 0.94 14.01 35.87
CA ASN A 451 1.77 14.32 34.66
C ASN A 451 1.87 13.42 33.38
N ALA A 452 2.42 13.86 32.23
CA ALA A 452 2.44 15.15 31.48
C ALA A 452 3.36 15.05 30.23
N GLY A 453 3.04 15.76 29.13
CA GLY A 453 4.02 16.24 28.13
C GLY A 453 4.23 15.41 26.82
N PRO A 454 4.77 16.01 25.73
CA PRO A 454 4.65 15.47 24.37
C PRO A 454 5.97 15.15 23.61
N ARG A 455 5.84 14.65 22.38
CA ARG A 455 6.93 14.24 21.46
C ARG A 455 7.64 15.43 20.76
N PRO A 456 8.96 15.34 20.47
CA PRO A 456 9.68 16.25 19.57
C PRO A 456 9.66 15.80 18.10
N ALA A 457 10.13 16.67 17.20
CA ALA A 457 10.38 16.40 15.77
C ALA A 457 11.85 16.67 15.40
N GLY A 458 12.28 16.13 14.25
CA GLY A 458 13.60 16.39 13.64
C GLY A 458 13.67 15.79 12.23
N GLY A 459 14.61 16.18 11.36
CA GLY A 459 15.67 17.18 11.54
C GLY A 459 16.53 17.31 10.27
N ALA A 460 17.40 18.33 10.21
CA ALA A 460 18.33 18.59 9.10
C ALA A 460 19.39 19.63 9.52
N PRO A 461 20.51 19.80 8.78
CA PRO A 461 21.31 18.81 8.06
C PRO A 461 22.81 18.85 8.50
N ALA A 462 23.66 17.98 7.96
CA ALA A 462 25.12 18.02 8.18
C ALA A 462 25.91 17.97 6.87
N ARG A 463 27.09 18.63 6.84
CA ARG A 463 28.10 18.54 5.77
C ARG A 463 29.01 17.32 5.99
N PRO A 464 29.76 16.90 4.96
CA PRO A 464 31.21 17.15 5.00
C PRO A 464 31.73 17.82 3.71
N ALA A 465 33.06 17.93 3.56
CA ALA A 465 33.74 18.55 2.43
C ALA A 465 35.01 17.77 2.05
N GLY A 466 35.49 17.94 0.81
CA GLY A 466 36.84 17.52 0.39
C GLY A 466 36.97 17.18 -1.10
N GLN A 467 37.98 17.77 -1.75
CA GLN A 467 38.65 17.32 -2.99
C GLN A 467 37.81 17.22 -4.30
N GLU A 468 38.40 17.23 -5.50
CA GLU A 468 39.51 18.03 -6.08
C GLU A 468 39.52 17.75 -7.61
N GLY A 469 40.15 18.61 -8.42
CA GLY A 469 40.50 18.29 -9.82
C GLY A 469 39.44 18.56 -10.91
N LYS A 470 39.72 19.54 -11.77
CA LYS A 470 39.14 19.70 -13.11
C LYS A 470 40.16 20.33 -14.08
N PRO A 471 40.54 19.67 -15.18
CA PRO A 471 41.27 20.29 -16.28
C PRO A 471 40.34 20.72 -17.44
N ALA A 472 40.79 21.76 -18.16
CA ALA A 472 40.47 22.20 -19.51
C ALA A 472 39.22 21.69 -20.26
N ARG A 473 38.46 22.64 -20.82
CA ARG A 473 38.05 22.57 -22.23
C ARG A 473 37.84 23.97 -22.82
N GLU A 474 38.68 24.34 -23.78
CA GLU A 474 38.52 25.56 -24.58
C GLU A 474 37.39 25.38 -25.60
N GLN A 475 36.79 26.49 -26.03
CA GLN A 475 35.78 26.52 -27.10
C GLN A 475 36.37 27.26 -28.32
N PRO A 476 36.48 26.62 -29.49
CA PRO A 476 36.61 27.34 -30.74
C PRO A 476 35.21 27.80 -31.20
N VAL A 477 34.97 29.11 -31.16
CA VAL A 477 33.87 29.72 -31.92
C VAL A 477 34.40 30.03 -33.31
N GLY A 478 33.68 29.58 -34.34
CA GLY A 478 33.97 29.93 -35.74
C GLY A 478 32.71 30.43 -36.44
N ALA A 479 32.86 31.52 -37.18
CA ALA A 479 31.93 32.08 -38.17
C ALA A 479 32.72 33.07 -39.04
N ASP A 480 32.12 33.54 -40.14
CA ASP A 480 32.57 34.63 -41.03
C ASP A 480 33.89 34.31 -41.79
N ALA A 481 33.90 33.88 -43.06
CA ALA A 481 32.93 33.89 -44.15
C ALA A 481 32.72 35.23 -44.89
N ASP A 482 33.74 35.63 -45.65
CA ASP A 482 33.66 36.01 -47.08
C ASP A 482 35.02 35.70 -47.77
#